data_AF-A0A7K4HLG6-F1
#
_entry.id   AF-A0A7K4HLG6-F1
#
_cell.length_a   1.000
_cell.length_b   1.000
_cell.length_c   1.000
_cell.angle_alpha   90.00
_cell.angle_beta   90.00
_cell.angle_gamma   90.00
#
_symmetry.space_group_name_H-M   'P 1'
#
loop_
_entity.id
_entity.type
_entity.pdbx_description
1 polymer ?
#
loop_
_entity_poly.entity_id
_entity_poly.type
_entity_poly.pdbx_seq_one_letter_code
_entity_poly.pdbx_strand_id
1 'polypeptide(L)'
;MFRFLRGLFEKEEKPFTLTVREAEGWLDGREREVEEGLRTKTAETRAAVADCLQGLEEVLRDLEAAEGREDIHPKLRSVTDRSLPVFIPAMRQQIARHLPDDPDAFYAAAADLLAALLKVQKGQGRYLSGVFPEEMKEAKHLTAGIGRSLNDLTGIVKEAREAQGRLDGARAALADLEEGGNDLRSARAAIPALKSRISRARSTIAEKEELVRILRDDAEYLRCLDLREGVETLSAGAARADQDLRNLGAQAARVLRKAERIAERAGAKADAKALAGCTALLDDPAAAGPDAVLAALPPAAAMVRAQIARGDLALKGKEDLALFGEDDRIGQAFLDAFSRCALMKERLSAAQEEVRSCSLPGEIADLEKEIAALSAGIEADSTDLGAKEEEILRLEESLPARARTLHDALETVAGRPLSLEGEGFVIAAETKTARNR
;
A
#
# COMPACT_ATOMS: atom_id res chain seq x y z
N MET A 1 -8.80 -70.81 2.20
CA MET A 1 -10.22 -70.51 1.92
C MET A 1 -10.69 -69.15 2.45
N PHE A 2 -10.32 -68.72 3.67
CA PHE A 2 -10.69 -67.40 4.21
C PHE A 2 -10.11 -66.18 3.49
N ARG A 3 -9.04 -66.36 2.69
CA ARG A 3 -8.42 -65.29 1.90
C ARG A 3 -9.14 -64.99 0.58
N PHE A 4 -9.88 -65.98 0.05
CA PHE A 4 -10.68 -65.85 -1.17
C PHE A 4 -12.03 -65.16 -0.89
N LEU A 5 -12.62 -65.42 0.28
CA LEU A 5 -13.85 -64.76 0.73
C LEU A 5 -13.62 -63.29 1.15
N ARG A 6 -12.41 -62.92 1.60
CA ARG A 6 -12.07 -61.51 1.89
C ARG A 6 -11.97 -60.66 0.60
N GLY A 7 -11.51 -61.25 -0.50
CA GLY A 7 -11.44 -60.58 -1.81
C GLY A 7 -12.78 -60.46 -2.55
N LEU A 8 -13.84 -61.14 -2.09
CA LEU A 8 -15.19 -61.09 -2.68
C LEU A 8 -16.08 -59.99 -2.09
N PHE A 9 -15.67 -59.39 -0.97
CA PHE A 9 -16.40 -58.32 -0.27
C PHE A 9 -15.66 -56.97 -0.24
N GLU A 10 -14.44 -56.88 -0.78
CA GLU A 10 -13.86 -55.58 -1.15
C GLU A 10 -14.59 -55.11 -2.42
N LYS A 11 -15.79 -54.53 -2.23
CA LYS A 11 -16.33 -53.60 -3.23
C LYS A 11 -15.25 -52.54 -3.41
N GLU A 12 -14.74 -52.39 -4.63
CA GLU A 12 -14.02 -51.17 -5.01
C GLU A 12 -14.93 -49.99 -4.60
N GLU A 13 -14.60 -49.33 -3.49
CA GLU A 13 -15.28 -48.09 -3.12
C GLU A 13 -15.00 -47.14 -4.26
N LYS A 14 -16.04 -46.87 -5.06
CA LYS A 14 -15.94 -45.89 -6.13
C LYS A 14 -15.42 -44.60 -5.50
N PRO A 15 -14.33 -44.03 -6.04
CA PRO A 15 -13.75 -42.83 -5.46
C PRO A 15 -14.80 -41.74 -5.39
N PHE A 16 -14.93 -41.15 -4.21
CA PHE A 16 -15.89 -40.09 -3.98
C PHE A 16 -15.39 -38.85 -4.74
N THR A 17 -16.12 -38.42 -5.76
CA THR A 17 -15.73 -37.26 -6.57
C THR A 17 -16.44 -36.04 -6.04
N LEU A 18 -15.69 -34.96 -5.83
CA LEU A 18 -16.16 -33.69 -5.33
C LEU A 18 -15.55 -32.57 -6.17
N THR A 19 -16.36 -31.59 -6.56
CA THR A 19 -15.83 -30.38 -7.19
C THR A 19 -15.49 -29.33 -6.12
N VAL A 20 -14.53 -28.44 -6.39
CA VAL A 20 -14.20 -27.32 -5.49
C VAL A 20 -15.45 -26.49 -5.18
N ARG A 21 -16.34 -26.29 -6.16
CA ARG A 21 -17.59 -25.54 -5.99
C ARG A 21 -18.60 -26.21 -5.06
N GLU A 22 -18.56 -27.54 -4.96
CA GLU A 22 -19.44 -28.31 -4.09
C GLU A 22 -18.83 -28.54 -2.70
N ALA A 23 -17.53 -28.25 -2.53
CA ALA A 23 -16.80 -28.57 -1.31
C ALA A 23 -17.36 -27.87 -0.07
N GLU A 24 -17.75 -26.59 -0.18
CA GLU A 24 -18.35 -25.84 0.92
C GLU A 24 -19.66 -26.49 1.40
N GLY A 25 -20.59 -26.74 0.47
CA GLY A 25 -21.88 -27.37 0.80
C GLY A 25 -21.72 -28.79 1.34
N TRP A 26 -20.71 -29.53 0.88
CA TRP A 26 -20.38 -30.84 1.40
C TRP A 26 -19.83 -30.79 2.83
N LEU A 27 -18.92 -29.84 3.13
CA LEU A 27 -18.38 -29.62 4.47
C LEU A 27 -19.49 -29.24 5.46
N ASP A 28 -20.42 -28.37 5.06
CA ASP A 28 -21.58 -28.00 5.87
C ASP A 28 -22.51 -29.19 6.14
N GLY A 29 -22.68 -30.08 5.16
CA GLY A 29 -23.41 -31.34 5.36
C GLY A 29 -22.73 -32.19 6.44
N ARG A 30 -21.39 -32.29 6.38
CA ARG A 30 -20.61 -33.12 7.29
C ARG A 30 -20.57 -32.56 8.72
N GLU A 31 -20.51 -31.25 8.88
CA GLU A 31 -20.63 -30.58 10.18
C GLU A 31 -21.97 -30.90 10.84
N ARG A 32 -23.08 -30.76 10.11
CA ARG A 32 -24.42 -31.09 10.64
C ARG A 32 -24.54 -32.56 11.06
N GLU A 33 -23.93 -33.48 10.31
CA GLU A 33 -23.89 -34.90 10.69
C GLU A 33 -23.14 -35.15 12.01
N VAL A 34 -22.02 -34.45 12.22
CA VAL A 34 -21.23 -34.53 13.46
C VAL A 34 -22.02 -33.96 14.64
N GLU A 35 -22.63 -32.79 14.46
CA GLU A 35 -23.45 -32.13 15.48
C GLU A 35 -24.68 -32.97 15.87
N GLU A 36 -25.42 -33.49 14.89
CA GLU A 36 -26.61 -34.30 15.14
C GLU A 36 -26.25 -35.65 15.78
N GLY A 37 -25.12 -36.24 15.38
CA GLY A 37 -24.58 -37.46 15.98
C GLY A 37 -24.23 -37.25 17.47
N LEU A 38 -23.55 -36.15 17.79
CA LEU A 38 -23.24 -35.77 19.18
C LEU A 38 -24.53 -35.52 19.97
N ARG A 39 -25.46 -34.75 19.42
CA ARG A 39 -26.75 -34.42 20.06
C ARG A 39 -27.56 -35.68 20.37
N THR A 40 -27.66 -36.60 19.42
CA THR A 40 -28.37 -37.87 19.58
C THR A 40 -27.76 -38.69 20.70
N LYS A 41 -26.42 -38.84 20.72
CA LYS A 41 -25.72 -39.61 21.75
C LYS A 41 -25.83 -38.97 23.12
N THR A 42 -25.74 -37.64 23.22
CA THR A 42 -26.01 -36.92 24.47
C THR A 42 -27.43 -37.19 24.97
N ALA A 43 -28.44 -37.17 24.10
CA ALA A 43 -29.83 -37.45 24.49
C ALA A 43 -30.02 -38.89 25.00
N GLU A 44 -29.42 -39.87 24.35
CA GLU A 44 -29.41 -41.27 24.80
C GLU A 44 -28.74 -41.41 26.19
N THR A 45 -27.56 -40.81 26.38
CA THR A 45 -26.87 -40.80 27.68
C THR A 45 -27.71 -40.10 28.74
N ARG A 46 -28.39 -39.00 28.40
CA ARG A 46 -29.28 -38.27 29.33
C ARG A 46 -30.43 -39.15 29.81
N ALA A 47 -31.08 -39.87 28.89
CA ALA A 47 -32.13 -40.82 29.25
C ALA A 47 -31.59 -41.92 30.17
N ALA A 48 -30.45 -42.55 29.81
CA ALA A 48 -29.83 -43.59 30.63
C ALA A 48 -29.42 -43.12 32.04
N VAL A 49 -28.91 -41.89 32.14
CA VAL A 49 -28.57 -41.27 33.43
C VAL A 49 -29.84 -41.00 34.24
N ALA A 50 -30.90 -40.45 33.62
CA ALA A 50 -32.17 -40.21 34.29
C ALA A 50 -32.80 -41.52 34.83
N ASP A 51 -32.78 -42.59 34.06
CA ASP A 51 -33.27 -43.91 34.48
C ASP A 51 -32.48 -44.45 35.68
N CYS A 52 -31.14 -44.33 35.66
CA CYS A 52 -30.29 -44.74 36.78
C CYS A 52 -30.54 -43.89 38.04
N LEU A 53 -30.80 -42.58 37.87
CA LEU A 53 -31.12 -41.68 38.98
C LEU A 53 -32.49 -41.99 39.59
N GLN A 54 -33.48 -42.32 38.77
CA GLN A 54 -34.78 -42.78 39.24
C GLN A 54 -34.65 -44.10 40.01
N GLY A 55 -33.92 -45.09 39.47
CA GLY A 55 -33.66 -46.34 40.18
C GLY A 55 -32.92 -46.12 41.51
N LEU A 56 -32.00 -45.15 41.58
CA LEU A 56 -31.34 -44.80 42.82
C LEU A 56 -32.33 -44.23 43.85
N GLU A 57 -33.29 -43.39 43.42
CA GLU A 57 -34.34 -42.88 44.32
C GLU A 57 -35.24 -44.01 44.83
N GLU A 58 -35.56 -45.01 44.01
CA GLU A 58 -36.30 -46.21 44.42
C GLU A 58 -35.54 -47.01 45.50
N VAL A 59 -34.24 -47.26 45.30
CA VAL A 59 -33.38 -47.90 46.30
C VAL A 59 -33.33 -47.10 47.61
N LEU A 60 -33.30 -45.76 47.54
CA LEU A 60 -33.32 -44.92 48.74
C LEU A 60 -34.66 -45.00 49.49
N ARG A 61 -35.79 -45.11 48.77
CA ARG A 61 -37.11 -45.35 49.39
C ARG A 61 -37.18 -46.71 50.07
N ASP A 62 -36.62 -47.75 49.45
CA ASP A 62 -36.58 -49.09 50.04
C ASP A 62 -35.73 -49.13 51.32
N LEU A 63 -34.58 -48.43 51.31
CA LEU A 63 -33.73 -48.26 52.49
C LEU A 63 -34.43 -47.49 53.61
N GLU A 64 -35.18 -46.43 53.28
CA GLU A 64 -35.98 -45.64 54.24
C GLU A 64 -37.14 -46.48 54.81
N ALA A 65 -37.82 -47.28 54.00
CA ALA A 65 -38.86 -48.20 54.45
C ALA A 65 -38.33 -49.39 55.25
N ALA A 66 -37.04 -49.73 55.09
CA ALA A 66 -36.36 -50.74 55.89
C ALA A 66 -35.83 -50.19 57.23
N GLU A 67 -35.91 -48.87 57.46
CA GLU A 67 -35.61 -48.25 58.74
C GLU A 67 -36.61 -48.74 59.81
N GLY A 68 -36.09 -49.40 60.86
CA GLY A 68 -36.91 -49.84 62.00
C GLY A 68 -37.49 -51.27 61.93
N ARG A 69 -37.09 -52.11 60.96
CA ARG A 69 -37.51 -53.52 60.96
C ARG A 69 -36.98 -54.29 62.19
N GLU A 70 -37.86 -55.08 62.82
CA GLU A 70 -37.55 -55.83 64.06
C GLU A 70 -36.65 -57.06 63.84
N ASP A 71 -36.44 -57.46 62.58
CA ASP A 71 -35.62 -58.60 62.15
C ASP A 71 -34.11 -58.27 62.07
N ILE A 72 -33.72 -57.01 62.25
CA ILE A 72 -32.32 -56.58 62.21
C ILE A 72 -31.61 -56.94 63.53
N HIS A 73 -30.51 -57.69 63.42
CA HIS A 73 -29.71 -58.10 64.57
C HIS A 73 -29.29 -56.89 65.45
N PRO A 74 -29.40 -56.96 66.79
CA PRO A 74 -29.19 -55.81 67.69
C PRO A 74 -27.85 -55.07 67.53
N LYS A 75 -26.78 -55.78 67.11
CA LYS A 75 -25.46 -55.18 66.83
C LYS A 75 -25.37 -54.38 65.52
N LEU A 76 -26.29 -54.60 64.59
CA LEU A 76 -26.36 -53.90 63.29
C LEU A 76 -27.33 -52.71 63.35
N ARG A 77 -28.24 -52.69 64.34
CA ARG A 77 -29.20 -51.59 64.56
C ARG A 77 -28.52 -50.23 64.77
N SER A 78 -27.39 -50.20 65.50
CA SER A 78 -26.60 -48.98 65.71
C SER A 78 -25.95 -48.42 64.45
N VAL A 79 -25.73 -49.26 63.42
CA VAL A 79 -25.25 -48.83 62.10
C VAL A 79 -26.40 -48.20 61.32
N THR A 80 -27.57 -48.81 61.35
CA THR A 80 -28.80 -48.29 60.74
C THR A 80 -29.15 -46.90 61.29
N ASP A 81 -29.25 -46.77 62.61
CA ASP A 81 -29.65 -45.52 63.31
C ASP A 81 -28.68 -44.35 63.07
N ARG A 82 -27.43 -44.63 62.70
CA ARG A 82 -26.39 -43.61 62.50
C ARG A 82 -26.10 -43.34 61.03
N SER A 83 -26.16 -44.34 60.17
CA SER A 83 -25.73 -44.24 58.76
C SER A 83 -26.87 -43.90 57.80
N LEU A 84 -28.10 -44.43 57.98
CA LEU A 84 -29.23 -44.09 57.10
C LEU A 84 -29.59 -42.60 57.13
N PRO A 85 -29.69 -41.93 58.31
CA PRO A 85 -30.08 -40.52 58.39
C PRO A 85 -29.08 -39.55 57.74
N VAL A 86 -27.85 -40.01 57.48
CA VAL A 86 -26.81 -39.22 56.82
C VAL A 86 -26.66 -39.61 55.35
N PHE A 87 -26.82 -40.90 55.02
CA PHE A 87 -26.67 -41.40 53.65
C PHE A 87 -27.83 -41.01 52.74
N ILE A 88 -29.08 -41.21 53.18
CA ILE A 88 -30.27 -40.96 52.34
C ILE A 88 -30.34 -39.47 51.92
N PRO A 89 -30.24 -38.49 52.83
CA PRO A 89 -30.28 -37.08 52.43
C PRO A 89 -29.09 -36.69 51.54
N ALA A 90 -27.89 -37.23 51.81
CA ALA A 90 -26.71 -36.94 51.01
C ALA A 90 -26.84 -37.46 49.57
N MET A 91 -27.42 -38.65 49.38
CA MET A 91 -27.71 -39.21 48.05
C MET A 91 -28.82 -38.44 47.35
N ARG A 92 -29.96 -38.17 48.01
CA ARG A 92 -31.07 -37.39 47.44
C ARG A 92 -30.62 -36.01 46.97
N GLN A 93 -29.74 -35.35 47.74
CA GLN A 93 -29.16 -34.07 47.34
C GLN A 93 -28.39 -34.16 46.02
N GLN A 94 -27.67 -35.26 45.77
CA GLN A 94 -26.95 -35.43 44.50
C GLN A 94 -27.91 -35.76 43.36
N ILE A 95 -28.88 -36.65 43.59
CA ILE A 95 -29.88 -37.06 42.59
C ILE A 95 -30.73 -35.88 42.11
N ALA A 96 -31.07 -34.95 43.01
CA ALA A 96 -31.88 -33.78 42.69
C ALA A 96 -31.13 -32.68 41.91
N ARG A 97 -29.83 -32.86 41.59
CA ARG A 97 -29.08 -31.87 40.81
C ARG A 97 -29.65 -31.75 39.40
N HIS A 98 -29.79 -30.52 38.93
CA HIS A 98 -30.19 -30.26 37.55
C HIS A 98 -29.09 -30.65 36.57
N LEU A 99 -29.47 -31.36 35.50
CA LEU A 99 -28.60 -31.69 34.37
C LEU A 99 -28.99 -30.80 33.18
N PRO A 100 -28.07 -29.98 32.64
CA PRO A 100 -28.34 -29.09 31.52
C PRO A 100 -28.75 -29.80 30.22
N ASP A 101 -29.43 -29.05 29.33
CA ASP A 101 -29.82 -29.52 28.00
C ASP A 101 -28.72 -29.41 26.93
N ASP A 102 -27.79 -28.47 27.10
CA ASP A 102 -26.64 -28.30 26.22
C ASP A 102 -25.69 -29.52 26.33
N PRO A 103 -25.19 -30.09 25.22
CA PRO A 103 -24.35 -31.30 25.24
C PRO A 103 -23.06 -31.20 26.05
N ASP A 104 -22.30 -30.11 25.91
CA ASP A 104 -21.03 -29.92 26.60
C ASP A 104 -21.29 -29.65 28.10
N ALA A 105 -22.28 -28.82 28.42
CA ALA A 105 -22.67 -28.54 29.79
C ALA A 105 -23.24 -29.79 30.50
N PHE A 106 -24.00 -30.62 29.78
CA PHE A 106 -24.52 -31.88 30.28
C PHE A 106 -23.38 -32.83 30.66
N TYR A 107 -22.39 -33.01 29.78
CA TYR A 107 -21.27 -33.91 30.03
C TYR A 107 -20.52 -33.54 31.33
N ALA A 108 -20.21 -32.25 31.49
CA ALA A 108 -19.53 -31.76 32.70
C ALA A 108 -20.38 -31.99 33.96
N ALA A 109 -21.65 -31.63 33.93
CA ALA A 109 -22.57 -31.78 35.06
C ALA A 109 -22.78 -33.25 35.46
N ALA A 110 -22.88 -34.15 34.48
CA ALA A 110 -23.07 -35.57 34.72
C ALA A 110 -21.80 -36.26 35.25
N ALA A 111 -20.61 -35.85 34.80
CA ALA A 111 -19.34 -36.33 35.36
C ALA A 111 -19.18 -35.90 36.83
N ASP A 112 -19.52 -34.66 37.16
CA ASP A 112 -19.51 -34.14 38.53
C ASP A 112 -20.53 -34.85 39.42
N LEU A 113 -21.72 -35.13 38.89
CA LEU A 113 -22.75 -35.93 39.56
C LEU A 113 -22.25 -37.34 39.89
N LEU A 114 -21.64 -38.04 38.92
CA LEU A 114 -21.08 -39.37 39.13
C LEU A 114 -20.01 -39.36 40.23
N ALA A 115 -19.10 -38.39 40.20
CA ALA A 115 -18.06 -38.24 41.22
C ALA A 115 -18.67 -38.00 42.61
N ALA A 116 -19.72 -37.18 42.71
CA ALA A 116 -20.43 -36.92 43.95
C ALA A 116 -21.15 -38.18 44.49
N LEU A 117 -21.84 -38.94 43.63
CA LEU A 117 -22.50 -40.20 44.01
C LEU A 117 -21.50 -41.23 44.53
N LEU A 118 -20.37 -41.41 43.83
CA LEU A 118 -19.30 -42.32 44.26
C LEU A 118 -18.70 -41.89 45.62
N LYS A 119 -18.58 -40.58 45.87
CA LYS A 119 -18.10 -40.05 47.15
C LYS A 119 -19.07 -40.39 48.29
N VAL A 120 -20.36 -40.21 48.09
CA VAL A 120 -21.39 -40.53 49.10
C VAL A 120 -21.44 -42.03 49.39
N GLN A 121 -21.35 -42.88 48.36
CA GLN A 121 -21.31 -44.34 48.52
C GLN A 121 -20.08 -44.83 49.30
N LYS A 122 -18.90 -44.28 49.02
CA LYS A 122 -17.64 -44.66 49.70
C LYS A 122 -17.52 -44.09 51.11
N GLY A 123 -18.15 -42.95 51.38
CA GLY A 123 -18.16 -42.29 52.68
C GLY A 123 -19.31 -42.78 53.56
N GLN A 124 -20.46 -42.11 53.43
CA GLN A 124 -21.66 -42.32 54.23
C GLN A 124 -22.26 -43.73 54.04
N GLY A 125 -22.17 -44.29 52.83
CA GLY A 125 -22.72 -45.61 52.51
C GLY A 125 -21.85 -46.81 52.91
N ARG A 126 -20.63 -46.58 53.42
CA ARG A 126 -19.64 -47.63 53.69
C ARG A 126 -20.16 -48.72 54.63
N TYR A 127 -20.81 -48.31 55.72
CA TYR A 127 -21.27 -49.23 56.75
C TYR A 127 -22.61 -49.90 56.42
N LEU A 128 -23.39 -49.30 55.51
CA LEU A 128 -24.67 -49.86 55.06
C LEU A 128 -24.48 -51.13 54.22
N SER A 129 -23.33 -51.31 53.57
CA SER A 129 -23.05 -52.52 52.76
C SER A 129 -23.06 -53.82 53.58
N GLY A 130 -22.89 -53.75 54.91
CA GLY A 130 -22.95 -54.92 55.80
C GLY A 130 -24.34 -55.21 56.38
N VAL A 131 -25.26 -54.23 56.30
CA VAL A 131 -26.62 -54.33 56.86
C VAL A 131 -27.67 -54.49 55.76
N PHE A 132 -27.49 -53.78 54.64
CA PHE A 132 -28.34 -53.77 53.45
C PHE A 132 -27.52 -54.14 52.21
N PRO A 133 -27.03 -55.39 52.12
CA PRO A 133 -26.08 -55.78 51.08
C PRO A 133 -26.67 -55.74 49.67
N GLU A 134 -27.96 -56.06 49.50
CA GLU A 134 -28.61 -56.09 48.18
C GLU A 134 -28.94 -54.67 47.70
N GLU A 135 -29.50 -53.82 48.55
CA GLU A 135 -29.81 -52.42 48.25
C GLU A 135 -28.54 -51.64 47.91
N MET A 136 -27.46 -51.85 48.69
CA MET A 136 -26.18 -51.20 48.43
C MET A 136 -25.46 -51.77 47.20
N LYS A 137 -25.74 -53.01 46.80
CA LYS A 137 -25.25 -53.60 45.56
C LYS A 137 -26.00 -53.03 44.35
N GLU A 138 -27.31 -52.85 44.46
CA GLU A 138 -28.13 -52.20 43.44
C GLU A 138 -27.73 -50.73 43.25
N ALA A 139 -27.55 -49.98 44.33
CA ALA A 139 -27.07 -48.60 44.27
C ALA A 139 -25.70 -48.48 43.54
N LYS A 140 -24.78 -49.42 43.80
CA LYS A 140 -23.50 -49.49 43.09
C LYS A 140 -23.68 -49.85 41.61
N HIS A 141 -24.60 -50.77 41.30
CA HIS A 141 -24.90 -51.18 39.92
C HIS A 141 -25.43 -49.99 39.09
N LEU A 142 -26.38 -49.24 39.63
CA LEU A 142 -26.96 -48.04 39.00
C LEU A 142 -25.93 -46.92 38.81
N THR A 143 -25.10 -46.67 39.84
CA THR A 143 -24.01 -45.69 39.73
C THR A 143 -22.96 -46.11 38.69
N ALA A 144 -22.67 -47.40 38.59
CA ALA A 144 -21.81 -47.93 37.52
C ALA A 144 -22.48 -47.83 36.14
N GLY A 145 -23.81 -47.88 36.05
CA GLY A 145 -24.59 -47.61 34.84
C GLY A 145 -24.33 -46.20 34.31
N ILE A 146 -24.48 -45.19 35.16
CA ILE A 146 -24.15 -43.78 34.85
C ILE A 146 -22.70 -43.67 34.34
N GLY A 147 -21.76 -44.32 35.02
CA GLY A 147 -20.35 -44.32 34.62
C GLY A 147 -20.09 -44.92 33.25
N ARG A 148 -20.76 -46.02 32.88
CA ARG A 148 -20.65 -46.62 31.54
C ARG A 148 -21.21 -45.69 30.47
N SER A 149 -22.42 -45.16 30.67
CA SER A 149 -23.05 -44.25 29.71
C SER A 149 -22.26 -42.96 29.49
N LEU A 150 -21.59 -42.45 30.53
CA LEU A 150 -20.70 -41.29 30.41
C LEU A 150 -19.40 -41.62 29.68
N ASN A 151 -18.80 -42.79 29.94
CA ASN A 151 -17.60 -43.21 29.24
C ASN A 151 -17.84 -43.39 27.74
N ASP A 152 -19.02 -43.90 27.36
CA ASP A 152 -19.42 -44.01 25.95
C ASP A 152 -19.57 -42.61 25.32
N LEU A 153 -20.16 -41.65 26.04
CA LEU A 153 -20.27 -40.26 25.59
C LEU A 153 -18.90 -39.56 25.47
N THR A 154 -17.95 -39.84 26.37
CA THR A 154 -16.57 -39.29 26.28
C THR A 154 -15.91 -39.62 24.94
N GLY A 155 -16.08 -40.85 24.44
CA GLY A 155 -15.53 -41.27 23.15
C GLY A 155 -16.12 -40.44 22.00
N ILE A 156 -17.44 -40.29 21.97
CA ILE A 156 -18.15 -39.52 20.95
C ILE A 156 -17.78 -38.04 20.98
N VAL A 157 -17.70 -37.42 22.17
CA VAL A 157 -17.29 -36.01 22.30
C VAL A 157 -15.89 -35.80 21.75
N LYS A 158 -14.96 -36.72 22.03
CA LYS A 158 -13.60 -36.65 21.50
C LYS A 158 -13.59 -36.76 19.97
N GLU A 159 -14.29 -37.74 19.41
CA GLU A 159 -14.40 -37.93 17.97
C GLU A 159 -15.04 -36.72 17.26
N ALA A 160 -16.07 -36.13 17.87
CA ALA A 160 -16.73 -34.93 17.34
C ALA A 160 -15.77 -33.73 17.29
N ARG A 161 -14.96 -33.50 18.34
CA ARG A 161 -13.95 -32.44 18.37
C ARG A 161 -12.85 -32.67 17.32
N GLU A 162 -12.39 -33.90 17.16
CA GLU A 162 -11.40 -34.25 16.13
C GLU A 162 -11.99 -34.11 14.71
N ALA A 163 -13.27 -34.41 14.53
CA ALA A 163 -13.98 -34.18 13.27
C ALA A 163 -14.09 -32.67 12.97
N GLN A 164 -14.46 -31.86 13.98
CA GLN A 164 -14.56 -30.41 13.82
C GLN A 164 -13.22 -29.78 13.43
N GLY A 165 -12.12 -30.15 14.09
CA GLY A 165 -10.79 -29.65 13.72
C GLY A 165 -10.36 -30.01 12.29
N ARG A 166 -10.78 -31.19 11.78
CA ARG A 166 -10.57 -31.57 10.38
C ARG A 166 -11.42 -30.74 9.41
N LEU A 167 -12.68 -30.46 9.77
CA LEU A 167 -13.59 -29.62 8.99
C LEU A 167 -13.05 -28.19 8.87
N ASP A 168 -12.61 -27.61 9.99
CA ASP A 168 -12.02 -26.26 10.01
C ASP A 168 -10.76 -26.17 9.16
N GLY A 169 -9.88 -27.18 9.24
CA GLY A 169 -8.69 -27.27 8.39
C GLY A 169 -9.03 -27.36 6.89
N ALA A 170 -10.05 -28.13 6.52
CA ALA A 170 -10.52 -28.23 5.13
C ALA A 170 -11.14 -26.91 4.64
N ARG A 171 -11.89 -26.19 5.48
CA ARG A 171 -12.44 -24.86 5.17
C ARG A 171 -11.33 -23.83 4.95
N ALA A 172 -10.30 -23.83 5.79
CA ALA A 172 -9.16 -22.94 5.62
C ALA A 172 -8.41 -23.22 4.31
N ALA A 173 -8.20 -24.50 3.97
CA ALA A 173 -7.57 -24.87 2.69
C ALA A 173 -8.44 -24.52 1.47
N LEU A 174 -9.77 -24.60 1.59
CA LEU A 174 -10.69 -24.20 0.53
C LEU A 174 -10.61 -22.70 0.28
N ALA A 175 -10.67 -21.90 1.34
CA ALA A 175 -10.56 -20.44 1.25
C ALA A 175 -9.22 -20.00 0.64
N ASP A 176 -8.10 -20.60 1.04
CA ASP A 176 -6.77 -20.27 0.49
C ASP A 176 -6.65 -20.61 -1.01
N LEU A 177 -7.27 -21.70 -1.46
CA LEU A 177 -7.32 -22.05 -2.88
C LEU A 177 -8.19 -21.07 -3.68
N GLU A 178 -9.36 -20.71 -3.15
CA GLU A 178 -10.29 -19.78 -3.80
C GLU A 178 -9.73 -18.36 -3.89
N GLU A 179 -9.07 -17.88 -2.83
CA GLU A 179 -8.36 -16.60 -2.80
C GLU A 179 -7.28 -16.56 -3.89
N GLY A 180 -6.41 -17.58 -3.95
CA GLY A 180 -5.37 -17.66 -4.98
C GLY A 180 -5.96 -17.73 -6.40
N GLY A 181 -7.09 -18.41 -6.59
CA GLY A 181 -7.80 -18.47 -7.86
C GLY A 181 -8.41 -17.12 -8.27
N ASN A 182 -8.96 -16.38 -7.31
CA ASN A 182 -9.48 -15.02 -7.51
C ASN A 182 -8.35 -14.04 -7.87
N ASP A 183 -7.23 -14.09 -7.17
CA ASP A 183 -6.06 -13.26 -7.43
C ASP A 183 -5.51 -13.50 -8.83
N LEU A 184 -5.42 -14.77 -9.26
CA LEU A 184 -4.96 -15.14 -10.60
C LEU A 184 -5.89 -14.56 -11.68
N ARG A 185 -7.22 -14.68 -11.49
CA ARG A 185 -8.20 -14.12 -12.43
C ARG A 185 -8.11 -12.60 -12.48
N SER A 186 -7.97 -11.94 -11.34
CA SER A 186 -7.85 -10.48 -11.23
C SER A 186 -6.58 -9.98 -11.93
N ALA A 187 -5.42 -10.59 -11.66
CA ALA A 187 -4.16 -10.24 -12.29
C ALA A 187 -4.22 -10.43 -13.82
N ARG A 188 -4.78 -11.54 -14.30
CA ARG A 188 -4.97 -11.78 -15.75
C ARG A 188 -5.91 -10.77 -16.39
N ALA A 189 -6.97 -10.36 -15.70
CA ALA A 189 -7.93 -9.38 -16.20
C ALA A 189 -7.33 -7.96 -16.32
N ALA A 190 -6.32 -7.63 -15.52
CA ALA A 190 -5.63 -6.34 -15.58
C ALA A 190 -4.69 -6.19 -16.79
N ILE A 191 -4.08 -7.29 -17.27
CA ILE A 191 -3.07 -7.27 -18.35
C ILE A 191 -3.57 -6.59 -19.64
N PRO A 192 -4.75 -6.92 -20.20
CA PRO A 192 -5.22 -6.28 -21.44
C PRO A 192 -5.38 -4.76 -21.31
N ALA A 193 -5.84 -4.29 -20.15
CA ALA A 193 -6.01 -2.86 -19.89
C ALA A 193 -4.65 -2.13 -19.86
N LEU A 194 -3.65 -2.71 -19.19
CA LEU A 194 -2.28 -2.17 -19.16
C LEU A 194 -1.64 -2.15 -20.55
N LYS A 195 -1.71 -3.28 -21.28
CA LYS A 195 -1.19 -3.36 -22.66
C LYS A 195 -1.86 -2.35 -23.59
N SER A 196 -3.18 -2.15 -23.45
CA SER A 196 -3.91 -1.12 -24.20
C SER A 196 -3.48 0.30 -23.85
N ARG A 197 -3.24 0.61 -22.57
CA ARG A 197 -2.76 1.93 -22.13
C ARG A 197 -1.36 2.22 -22.67
N ILE A 198 -0.44 1.27 -22.55
CA ILE A 198 0.93 1.37 -23.09
C ILE A 198 0.89 1.60 -24.60
N SER A 199 0.11 0.80 -25.33
CA SER A 199 0.00 0.92 -26.79
C SER A 199 -0.55 2.30 -27.23
N ARG A 200 -1.61 2.78 -26.57
CA ARG A 200 -2.18 4.12 -26.84
C ARG A 200 -1.17 5.23 -26.55
N ALA A 201 -0.51 5.19 -25.39
CA ALA A 201 0.50 6.18 -25.04
C ALA A 201 1.67 6.19 -26.04
N ARG A 202 2.14 5.02 -26.50
CA ARG A 202 3.17 4.93 -27.55
C ARG A 202 2.73 5.55 -28.88
N SER A 203 1.48 5.29 -29.30
CA SER A 203 0.93 5.92 -30.51
C SER A 203 0.90 7.44 -30.40
N THR A 204 0.41 7.96 -29.26
CA THR A 204 0.34 9.40 -29.02
C THR A 204 1.72 10.04 -28.92
N ILE A 205 2.72 9.36 -28.34
CA ILE A 205 4.10 9.84 -28.37
C ILE A 205 4.60 9.94 -29.82
N ALA A 206 4.44 8.90 -30.63
CA ALA A 206 4.89 8.90 -32.02
C ALA A 206 4.25 10.04 -32.84
N GLU A 207 2.95 10.29 -32.65
CA GLU A 207 2.24 11.41 -33.28
C GLU A 207 2.82 12.77 -32.85
N LYS A 208 3.12 12.94 -31.56
CA LYS A 208 3.69 14.19 -31.02
C LYS A 208 5.14 14.39 -31.42
N GLU A 209 5.95 13.33 -31.44
CA GLU A 209 7.34 13.38 -31.90
C GLU A 209 7.42 13.78 -33.36
N GLU A 210 6.53 13.24 -34.20
CA GLU A 210 6.42 13.62 -35.60
C GLU A 210 5.99 15.10 -35.75
N LEU A 211 5.03 15.56 -34.95
CA LEU A 211 4.65 16.97 -34.94
C LEU A 211 5.81 17.88 -34.51
N VAL A 212 6.55 17.53 -33.46
CA VAL A 212 7.76 18.26 -33.03
C VAL A 212 8.79 18.30 -34.15
N ARG A 213 9.00 17.19 -34.88
CA ARG A 213 9.91 17.14 -36.02
C ARG A 213 9.47 18.10 -37.12
N ILE A 214 8.19 18.10 -37.50
CA ILE A 214 7.63 19.00 -38.51
C ILE A 214 7.79 20.46 -38.08
N LEU A 215 7.44 20.81 -36.84
CA LEU A 215 7.54 22.18 -36.33
C LEU A 215 8.99 22.67 -36.24
N ARG A 216 9.95 21.78 -35.99
CA ARG A 216 11.39 22.13 -35.97
C ARG A 216 11.95 22.41 -37.37
N ASP A 217 11.38 21.79 -38.39
CA ASP A 217 11.73 22.05 -39.79
C ASP A 217 10.97 23.27 -40.36
N ASP A 218 10.04 23.85 -39.61
CA ASP A 218 9.25 25.00 -40.04
C ASP A 218 10.12 26.26 -40.15
N ALA A 219 9.96 26.99 -41.26
CA ALA A 219 10.72 28.20 -41.52
C ALA A 219 10.48 29.30 -40.46
N GLU A 220 9.28 29.37 -39.88
CA GLU A 220 8.97 30.30 -38.80
C GLU A 220 9.74 29.96 -37.53
N TYR A 221 9.84 28.68 -37.18
CA TYR A 221 10.62 28.24 -36.02
C TYR A 221 12.11 28.58 -36.20
N LEU A 222 12.69 28.27 -37.36
CA LEU A 222 14.09 28.60 -37.67
C LEU A 222 14.35 30.10 -37.62
N ARG A 223 13.46 30.93 -38.20
CA ARG A 223 13.55 32.39 -38.08
C ARG A 223 13.52 32.85 -36.63
N CYS A 224 12.65 32.26 -35.80
CA CYS A 224 12.58 32.60 -34.38
C CYS A 224 13.86 32.25 -33.61
N LEU A 225 14.56 31.16 -33.97
CA LEU A 225 15.87 30.83 -33.41
C LEU A 225 16.93 31.85 -33.83
N ASP A 226 17.01 32.17 -35.12
CA ASP A 226 17.94 33.16 -35.66
C ASP A 226 17.71 34.55 -35.03
N LEU A 227 16.45 34.95 -34.83
CA LEU A 227 16.09 36.19 -34.16
C LEU A 227 16.53 36.21 -32.69
N ARG A 228 16.41 35.09 -31.97
CA ARG A 228 16.89 34.98 -30.58
C ARG A 228 18.41 35.15 -30.49
N GLU A 229 19.16 34.50 -31.37
CA GLU A 229 20.62 34.69 -31.46
C GLU A 229 20.98 36.13 -31.88
N GLY A 230 20.20 36.71 -32.80
CA GLY A 230 20.32 38.10 -33.22
C GLY A 230 20.11 39.10 -32.08
N VAL A 231 19.16 38.84 -31.18
CA VAL A 231 18.92 39.66 -29.97
C VAL A 231 20.14 39.65 -29.05
N GLU A 232 20.81 38.52 -28.86
CA GLU A 232 22.04 38.46 -28.05
C GLU A 232 23.15 39.31 -28.67
N THR A 233 23.32 39.21 -29.99
CA THR A 233 24.31 40.02 -30.73
C THR A 233 23.99 41.52 -30.67
N LEU A 234 22.73 41.91 -30.87
CA LEU A 234 22.27 43.30 -30.77
C LEU A 234 22.40 43.85 -29.35
N SER A 235 22.16 43.02 -28.33
CA SER A 235 22.34 43.38 -26.92
C SER A 235 23.81 43.69 -26.61
N ALA A 236 24.73 42.84 -27.06
CA ALA A 236 26.16 43.09 -26.95
C ALA A 236 26.58 44.36 -27.70
N GLY A 237 26.01 44.59 -28.90
CA GLY A 237 26.23 45.80 -29.69
C GLY A 237 25.74 47.08 -29.01
N ALA A 238 24.56 47.05 -28.39
CA ALA A 238 24.00 48.16 -27.63
C ALA A 238 24.86 48.49 -26.39
N ALA A 239 25.29 47.46 -25.65
CA ALA A 239 26.19 47.64 -24.51
C ALA A 239 27.54 48.22 -24.93
N ARG A 240 28.06 47.80 -26.09
CA ARG A 240 29.30 48.34 -26.65
C ARG A 240 29.16 49.81 -27.03
N ALA A 241 28.07 50.18 -27.72
CA ALA A 241 27.81 51.56 -28.11
C ALA A 241 27.71 52.48 -26.88
N ASP A 242 26.99 52.05 -25.83
CA ASP A 242 26.89 52.79 -24.57
C ASP A 242 28.26 52.94 -23.88
N GLN A 243 29.09 51.89 -23.92
CA GLN A 243 30.45 51.96 -23.36
C GLN A 243 31.36 52.90 -24.16
N ASP A 244 31.27 52.90 -25.49
CA ASP A 244 32.04 53.80 -26.34
C ASP A 244 31.63 55.27 -26.11
N LEU A 245 30.34 55.54 -25.89
CA LEU A 245 29.84 56.86 -25.49
C LEU A 245 30.42 57.30 -24.13
N ARG A 246 30.45 56.41 -23.12
CA ARG A 246 31.06 56.70 -21.81
C ARG A 246 32.56 56.94 -21.92
N ASN A 247 33.26 56.18 -22.76
CA ASN A 247 34.69 56.36 -22.99
C ASN A 247 34.98 57.72 -23.63
N LEU A 248 34.16 58.13 -24.61
CA LEU A 248 34.23 59.46 -25.22
C LEU A 248 33.93 60.57 -24.20
N GLY A 249 32.89 60.39 -23.37
CA GLY A 249 32.56 61.22 -22.21
C GLY A 249 33.76 61.45 -21.29
N ALA A 250 34.35 60.35 -20.80
CA ALA A 250 35.49 60.38 -19.91
C ALA A 250 36.73 61.03 -20.56
N GLN A 251 36.97 60.80 -21.86
CA GLN A 251 38.05 61.45 -22.59
C GLN A 251 37.87 62.96 -22.66
N ALA A 252 36.69 63.41 -23.09
CA ALA A 252 36.36 64.82 -23.18
C ALA A 252 36.40 65.50 -21.79
N ALA A 253 35.79 64.90 -20.76
CA ALA A 253 35.79 65.38 -19.39
C ALA A 253 37.21 65.57 -18.82
N ARG A 254 38.16 64.67 -19.13
CA ARG A 254 39.57 64.83 -18.71
C ARG A 254 40.21 66.09 -19.29
N VAL A 255 39.90 66.45 -20.53
CA VAL A 255 40.40 67.67 -21.17
C VAL A 255 39.72 68.90 -20.58
N LEU A 256 38.40 68.87 -20.41
CA LEU A 256 37.64 69.97 -19.82
C LEU A 256 38.10 70.29 -18.38
N ARG A 257 38.34 69.28 -17.53
CA ARG A 257 38.88 69.47 -16.17
C ARG A 257 40.28 70.08 -16.13
N LYS A 258 41.09 69.90 -17.19
CA LYS A 258 42.40 70.58 -17.30
C LYS A 258 42.19 72.04 -17.67
N ALA A 259 41.31 72.31 -18.63
CA ALA A 259 40.97 73.66 -19.04
C ALA A 259 40.28 74.47 -17.94
N GLU A 260 39.45 73.81 -17.13
CA GLU A 260 38.79 74.38 -15.95
C GLU A 260 39.83 74.89 -14.95
N ARG A 261 40.82 74.05 -14.57
CA ARG A 261 41.92 74.44 -13.68
C ARG A 261 42.74 75.62 -14.21
N ILE A 262 42.90 75.73 -15.52
CA ILE A 262 43.59 76.87 -16.15
C ILE A 262 42.72 78.13 -16.05
N ALA A 263 41.43 78.03 -16.34
CA ALA A 263 40.47 79.14 -16.21
C ALA A 263 40.35 79.65 -14.76
N GLU A 264 40.35 78.75 -13.78
CA GLU A 264 40.36 79.10 -12.35
C GLU A 264 41.61 79.90 -11.97
N ARG A 265 42.80 79.46 -12.41
CA ARG A 265 44.07 80.15 -12.15
C ARG A 265 44.14 81.52 -12.83
N ALA A 266 43.51 81.67 -13.98
CA ALA A 266 43.40 82.94 -14.72
C ALA A 266 42.31 83.88 -14.17
N GLY A 267 41.55 83.48 -13.14
CA GLY A 267 40.46 84.27 -12.56
C GLY A 267 39.18 84.32 -13.40
N ALA A 268 39.08 83.51 -14.47
CA ALA A 268 37.93 83.45 -15.37
C ALA A 268 36.82 82.55 -14.78
N LYS A 269 36.13 83.04 -13.73
CA LYS A 269 35.13 82.27 -12.97
C LYS A 269 33.94 81.77 -13.81
N ALA A 270 33.52 82.53 -14.83
CA ALA A 270 32.43 82.14 -15.71
C ALA A 270 32.82 80.93 -16.60
N ASP A 271 34.02 80.95 -17.17
CA ASP A 271 34.56 79.89 -18.01
C ASP A 271 34.79 78.60 -17.20
N ALA A 272 35.37 78.73 -15.99
CA ALA A 272 35.54 77.59 -15.08
C ALA A 272 34.18 76.93 -14.75
N LYS A 273 33.14 77.72 -14.44
CA LYS A 273 31.79 77.19 -14.15
C LYS A 273 31.17 76.50 -15.36
N ALA A 274 31.34 77.04 -16.57
CA ALA A 274 30.82 76.44 -17.80
C ALA A 274 31.52 75.09 -18.11
N LEU A 275 32.84 75.03 -17.93
CA LEU A 275 33.63 73.80 -18.11
C LEU A 275 33.28 72.73 -17.07
N ALA A 276 33.08 73.12 -15.81
CA ALA A 276 32.63 72.22 -14.75
C ALA A 276 31.22 71.67 -15.03
N GLY A 277 30.30 72.53 -15.47
CA GLY A 277 28.93 72.14 -15.85
C GLY A 277 28.91 71.15 -17.02
N CYS A 278 29.71 71.40 -18.06
CA CYS A 278 29.85 70.45 -19.18
C CYS A 278 30.49 69.13 -18.73
N THR A 279 31.51 69.18 -17.87
CA THR A 279 32.16 67.99 -17.31
C THR A 279 31.18 67.09 -16.55
N ALA A 280 30.29 67.67 -15.74
CA ALA A 280 29.28 66.92 -14.99
C ALA A 280 28.29 66.17 -15.90
N LEU A 281 27.92 66.76 -17.05
CA LEU A 281 27.10 66.09 -18.05
C LEU A 281 27.84 64.94 -18.75
N LEU A 282 29.17 65.02 -18.84
CA LEU A 282 30.02 64.02 -19.48
C LEU A 282 30.42 62.85 -18.57
N ASP A 283 30.16 62.94 -17.26
CA ASP A 283 30.38 61.84 -16.31
C ASP A 283 29.38 60.68 -16.54
N ASP A 284 28.16 61.00 -16.96
CA ASP A 284 27.22 60.03 -17.54
C ASP A 284 26.45 60.66 -18.73
N PRO A 285 27.04 60.65 -19.93
CA PRO A 285 26.44 61.29 -21.10
C PRO A 285 25.09 60.69 -21.49
N ALA A 286 24.89 59.39 -21.21
CA ALA A 286 23.64 58.69 -21.53
C ALA A 286 22.50 59.16 -20.61
N ALA A 287 22.76 59.35 -19.33
CA ALA A 287 21.78 59.88 -18.38
C ALA A 287 21.50 61.37 -18.57
N ALA A 288 22.52 62.15 -18.94
CA ALA A 288 22.38 63.58 -19.22
C ALA A 288 21.52 63.88 -20.46
N GLY A 289 21.52 62.98 -21.44
CA GLY A 289 20.76 63.09 -22.67
C GLY A 289 21.48 63.89 -23.77
N PRO A 290 21.17 63.59 -25.05
CA PRO A 290 21.89 64.15 -26.19
C PRO A 290 21.78 65.67 -26.25
N ASP A 291 20.59 66.24 -26.01
CA ASP A 291 20.34 67.67 -26.14
C ASP A 291 21.16 68.49 -25.14
N ALA A 292 21.24 68.04 -23.89
CA ALA A 292 21.98 68.74 -22.84
C ALA A 292 23.50 68.70 -23.10
N VAL A 293 24.02 67.53 -23.50
CA VAL A 293 25.45 67.35 -23.82
C VAL A 293 25.81 68.17 -25.06
N LEU A 294 25.05 68.07 -26.15
CA LEU A 294 25.33 68.76 -27.40
C LEU A 294 25.17 70.29 -27.29
N ALA A 295 24.33 70.80 -26.39
CA ALA A 295 24.22 72.23 -26.12
C ALA A 295 25.41 72.78 -25.29
N ALA A 296 25.89 72.01 -24.30
CA ALA A 296 26.96 72.44 -23.40
C ALA A 296 28.37 72.32 -23.99
N LEU A 297 28.55 71.44 -24.98
CA LEU A 297 29.85 71.04 -25.51
C LEU A 297 30.52 72.07 -26.44
N PRO A 298 29.82 72.74 -27.40
CA PRO A 298 30.43 73.77 -28.24
C PRO A 298 31.08 74.95 -27.49
N PRO A 299 30.43 75.59 -26.50
CA PRO A 299 31.05 76.69 -25.76
C PRO A 299 32.24 76.21 -24.92
N ALA A 300 32.14 75.04 -24.29
CA ALA A 300 33.24 74.43 -23.55
C ALA A 300 34.44 74.10 -24.46
N ALA A 301 34.18 73.56 -25.66
CA ALA A 301 35.21 73.25 -26.63
C ALA A 301 35.90 74.51 -27.19
N ALA A 302 35.14 75.60 -27.40
CA ALA A 302 35.71 76.89 -27.82
C ALA A 302 36.67 77.47 -26.76
N MET A 303 36.34 77.34 -25.47
CA MET A 303 37.22 77.74 -24.36
C MET A 303 38.52 76.92 -24.34
N VAL A 304 38.43 75.61 -24.54
CA VAL A 304 39.60 74.72 -24.67
C VAL A 304 40.47 75.14 -25.86
N ARG A 305 39.87 75.40 -27.03
CA ARG A 305 40.60 75.85 -28.24
C ARG A 305 41.32 77.18 -28.00
N ALA A 306 40.67 78.14 -27.35
CA ALA A 306 41.29 79.42 -27.02
C ALA A 306 42.50 79.25 -26.09
N GLN A 307 42.43 78.35 -25.11
CA GLN A 307 43.56 78.04 -24.22
C GLN A 307 44.70 77.31 -24.94
N ILE A 308 44.39 76.43 -25.91
CA ILE A 308 45.40 75.79 -26.78
C ILE A 308 46.10 76.86 -27.64
N ALA A 309 45.34 77.75 -28.28
CA ALA A 309 45.87 78.79 -29.15
C ALA A 309 46.77 79.80 -28.42
N ARG A 310 46.49 80.09 -27.15
CA ARG A 310 47.33 80.93 -26.27
C ARG A 310 48.57 80.22 -25.74
N GLY A 311 48.65 78.90 -25.89
CA GLY A 311 49.74 78.07 -25.34
C GLY A 311 49.58 77.68 -23.88
N ASP A 312 48.45 78.02 -23.24
CA ASP A 312 48.18 77.72 -21.83
C ASP A 312 47.86 76.24 -21.59
N LEU A 313 47.24 75.59 -22.58
CA LEU A 313 46.88 74.18 -22.54
C LEU A 313 47.63 73.37 -23.61
N ALA A 314 48.63 72.60 -23.18
CA ALA A 314 49.36 71.68 -24.05
C ALA A 314 48.75 70.27 -24.01
N LEU A 315 48.00 69.90 -25.07
CA LEU A 315 47.52 68.53 -25.26
C LEU A 315 48.63 67.67 -25.89
N LYS A 316 49.03 66.59 -25.21
CA LYS A 316 50.08 65.67 -25.69
C LYS A 316 49.54 64.48 -26.48
N GLY A 317 48.25 64.17 -26.36
CA GLY A 317 47.59 63.06 -27.05
C GLY A 317 47.14 63.45 -28.45
N LYS A 318 47.47 62.63 -29.46
CA LYS A 318 47.03 62.83 -30.85
C LYS A 318 45.50 62.81 -30.99
N GLU A 319 44.83 61.98 -30.20
CA GLU A 319 43.36 61.85 -30.20
C GLU A 319 42.69 63.07 -29.56
N ASP A 320 43.19 63.55 -28.43
CA ASP A 320 42.66 64.75 -27.76
C ASP A 320 42.84 65.99 -28.66
N LEU A 321 43.99 66.10 -29.34
CA LEU A 321 44.24 67.15 -30.34
C LEU A 321 43.29 67.04 -31.53
N ALA A 322 43.02 65.83 -32.02
CA ALA A 322 42.09 65.63 -33.13
C ALA A 322 40.64 65.95 -32.74
N LEU A 323 40.27 65.70 -31.49
CA LEU A 323 38.91 65.92 -30.97
C LEU A 323 38.63 67.40 -30.70
N PHE A 324 39.61 68.15 -30.18
CA PHE A 324 39.47 69.57 -29.84
C PHE A 324 40.12 70.54 -30.84
N GLY A 325 40.84 70.06 -31.86
CA GLY A 325 41.67 70.90 -32.74
C GLY A 325 40.93 71.67 -33.84
N GLU A 326 39.76 71.19 -34.26
CA GLU A 326 38.90 71.84 -35.27
C GLU A 326 37.56 72.23 -34.66
N ASP A 327 36.89 73.23 -35.26
CA ASP A 327 35.54 73.60 -34.87
C ASP A 327 34.59 72.39 -35.09
N ASP A 328 33.69 72.18 -34.12
CA ASP A 328 32.61 71.17 -34.11
C ASP A 328 32.96 69.68 -34.12
N ARG A 329 34.23 69.25 -34.24
CA ARG A 329 34.61 67.83 -34.26
C ARG A 329 34.14 67.02 -33.04
N ILE A 330 34.30 67.58 -31.84
CA ILE A 330 33.83 66.92 -30.62
C ILE A 330 32.30 66.82 -30.58
N GLY A 331 31.59 67.85 -31.06
CA GLY A 331 30.14 67.83 -31.18
C GLY A 331 29.66 66.73 -32.11
N GLN A 332 30.30 66.59 -33.27
CA GLN A 332 30.01 65.51 -34.22
C GLN A 332 30.31 64.12 -33.64
N ALA A 333 31.42 63.95 -32.93
CA ALA A 333 31.76 62.68 -32.30
C ALA A 333 30.71 62.22 -31.27
N PHE A 334 30.17 63.15 -30.48
CA PHE A 334 29.07 62.86 -29.54
C PHE A 334 27.75 62.61 -30.27
N LEU A 335 27.41 63.41 -31.28
CA LEU A 335 26.20 63.22 -32.09
C LEU A 335 26.20 61.82 -32.74
N ASP A 336 27.31 61.39 -33.31
CA ASP A 336 27.48 60.06 -33.88
C ASP A 336 27.38 58.96 -32.82
N ALA A 337 27.98 59.17 -31.64
CA ALA A 337 27.91 58.20 -30.55
C ALA A 337 26.48 58.04 -30.01
N PHE A 338 25.75 59.14 -29.80
CA PHE A 338 24.33 59.10 -29.42
C PHE A 338 23.47 58.45 -30.49
N SER A 339 23.70 58.77 -31.76
CA SER A 339 22.97 58.16 -32.89
C SER A 339 23.20 56.65 -32.97
N ARG A 340 24.43 56.18 -32.76
CA ARG A 340 24.74 54.74 -32.67
C ARG A 340 24.04 54.06 -31.50
N CYS A 341 24.01 54.70 -30.32
CA CYS A 341 23.32 54.15 -29.15
C CYS A 341 21.80 54.05 -29.39
N ALA A 342 21.19 55.10 -29.96
CA ALA A 342 19.77 55.12 -30.28
C ALA A 342 19.41 54.04 -31.31
N LEU A 343 20.18 53.93 -32.39
CA LEU A 343 19.97 52.92 -33.44
C LEU A 343 20.07 51.48 -32.90
N MET A 344 21.06 51.20 -32.06
CA MET A 344 21.22 49.85 -31.50
C MET A 344 20.10 49.51 -30.50
N LYS A 345 19.65 50.48 -29.70
CA LYS A 345 18.52 50.30 -28.78
C LYS A 345 17.21 50.08 -29.53
N GLU A 346 16.96 50.83 -30.60
CA GLU A 346 15.79 50.64 -31.45
C GLU A 346 15.78 49.25 -32.10
N ARG A 347 16.89 48.84 -32.72
CA ARG A 347 17.03 47.52 -33.33
C ARG A 347 16.86 46.39 -32.32
N LEU A 348 17.46 46.53 -31.14
CA LEU A 348 17.31 45.56 -30.06
C LEU A 348 15.85 45.46 -29.61
N SER A 349 15.17 46.60 -29.42
CA SER A 349 13.76 46.62 -29.01
C SER A 349 12.86 45.98 -30.07
N ALA A 350 13.09 46.27 -31.36
CA ALA A 350 12.32 45.69 -32.46
C ALA A 350 12.51 44.15 -32.52
N ALA A 351 13.76 43.68 -32.47
CA ALA A 351 14.06 42.25 -32.47
C ALA A 351 13.51 41.54 -31.22
N GLN A 352 13.54 42.17 -30.05
CA GLN A 352 12.96 41.61 -28.82
C GLN A 352 11.44 41.46 -28.93
N GLU A 353 10.74 42.42 -29.54
CA GLU A 353 9.30 42.34 -29.73
C GLU A 353 8.92 41.26 -30.74
N GLU A 354 9.70 41.12 -31.82
CA GLU A 354 9.53 40.05 -32.80
C GLU A 354 9.74 38.67 -32.16
N VAL A 355 10.78 38.50 -31.33
CA VAL A 355 11.01 37.26 -30.56
C VAL A 355 9.87 36.96 -29.59
N ARG A 356 9.25 37.97 -28.96
CA ARG A 356 8.09 37.76 -28.07
C ARG A 356 6.85 37.28 -28.81
N SER A 357 6.72 37.63 -30.10
CA SER A 357 5.60 37.17 -30.93
C SER A 357 5.73 35.71 -31.39
N CYS A 358 6.92 35.11 -31.27
CA CYS A 358 7.17 33.71 -31.63
C CYS A 358 6.52 32.73 -30.62
N SER A 359 5.50 31.99 -31.06
CA SER A 359 4.86 30.94 -30.24
C SER A 359 5.50 29.55 -30.40
N LEU A 360 6.00 29.22 -31.60
CA LEU A 360 6.46 27.86 -31.95
C LEU A 360 7.50 27.25 -31.00
N PRO A 361 8.53 27.97 -30.52
CA PRO A 361 9.47 27.39 -29.55
C PRO A 361 8.82 27.00 -28.23
N GLY A 362 7.77 27.72 -27.80
CA GLY A 362 6.99 27.38 -26.62
C GLY A 362 6.12 26.15 -26.87
N GLU A 363 5.43 26.11 -28.01
CA GLU A 363 4.60 24.97 -28.42
C GLU A 363 5.41 23.66 -28.52
N ILE A 364 6.62 23.72 -29.10
CA ILE A 364 7.53 22.57 -29.15
C ILE A 364 7.94 22.12 -27.73
N ALA A 365 8.29 23.06 -26.85
CA ALA A 365 8.68 22.74 -25.48
C ALA A 365 7.51 22.10 -24.69
N ASP A 366 6.29 22.56 -24.90
CA ASP A 366 5.08 21.98 -24.30
C ASP A 366 4.82 20.56 -24.83
N LEU A 367 4.95 20.33 -26.15
CA LEU A 367 4.86 19.00 -26.75
C LEU A 367 5.93 18.05 -26.20
N GLU A 368 7.18 18.50 -26.06
CA GLU A 368 8.26 17.71 -25.47
C GLU A 368 8.00 17.35 -24.01
N LYS A 369 7.42 18.28 -23.25
CA LYS A 369 7.00 18.02 -21.86
C LYS A 369 5.88 16.98 -21.80
N GLU A 370 4.90 17.04 -22.71
CA GLU A 370 3.85 16.03 -22.82
C GLU A 370 4.41 14.66 -23.21
N ILE A 371 5.35 14.60 -24.17
CA ILE A 371 6.06 13.37 -24.56
C ILE A 371 6.80 12.76 -23.36
N ALA A 372 7.50 13.59 -22.58
CA ALA A 372 8.21 13.15 -21.38
C ALA A 372 7.24 12.59 -20.33
N ALA A 373 6.09 13.25 -20.12
CA ALA A 373 5.06 12.79 -19.19
C ALA A 373 4.44 11.45 -19.63
N LEU A 374 4.13 11.30 -20.92
CA LEU A 374 3.61 10.05 -21.48
C LEU A 374 4.64 8.92 -21.38
N SER A 375 5.92 9.21 -21.64
CA SER A 375 7.02 8.25 -21.50
C SER A 375 7.14 7.75 -20.06
N ALA A 376 7.08 8.65 -19.08
CA ALA A 376 7.07 8.28 -17.67
C ALA A 376 5.84 7.42 -17.31
N GLY A 377 4.68 7.71 -17.90
CA GLY A 377 3.47 6.90 -17.76
C GLY A 377 3.62 5.49 -18.33
N ILE A 378 4.29 5.33 -19.49
CA ILE A 378 4.59 4.02 -20.08
C ILE A 378 5.51 3.21 -19.17
N GLU A 379 6.53 3.81 -18.59
CA GLU A 379 7.44 3.11 -17.67
C GLU A 379 6.72 2.62 -16.41
N ALA A 380 5.84 3.45 -15.84
CA ALA A 380 5.01 3.06 -14.71
C ALA A 380 4.07 1.88 -15.07
N ASP A 381 3.40 1.96 -16.22
CA ASP A 381 2.50 0.89 -16.68
C ASP A 381 3.24 -0.39 -17.06
N SER A 382 4.46 -0.28 -17.59
CA SER A 382 5.29 -1.42 -17.91
C SER A 382 5.81 -2.11 -16.65
N THR A 383 6.12 -1.34 -15.61
CA THR A 383 6.49 -1.87 -14.29
C THR A 383 5.31 -2.62 -13.66
N ASP A 384 4.11 -2.03 -13.67
CA ASP A 384 2.90 -2.69 -13.16
C ASP A 384 2.55 -3.95 -13.97
N LEU A 385 2.71 -3.90 -15.30
CA LEU A 385 2.53 -5.07 -16.15
C LEU A 385 3.51 -6.19 -15.79
N GLY A 386 4.80 -5.87 -15.60
CA GLY A 386 5.80 -6.85 -15.18
C GLY A 386 5.48 -7.47 -13.82
N ALA A 387 5.07 -6.65 -12.84
CA ALA A 387 4.65 -7.13 -11.53
C ALA A 387 3.43 -8.06 -11.60
N LYS A 388 2.45 -7.74 -12.46
CA LYS A 388 1.28 -8.61 -12.69
C LYS A 388 1.65 -9.91 -13.38
N GLU A 389 2.58 -9.88 -14.35
CA GLU A 389 3.08 -11.09 -15.02
C GLU A 389 3.86 -12.00 -14.03
N GLU A 390 4.70 -11.43 -13.16
CA GLU A 390 5.38 -12.17 -12.08
C GLU A 390 4.39 -12.75 -11.05
N GLU A 391 3.38 -11.97 -10.66
CA GLU A 391 2.33 -12.41 -9.75
C GLU A 391 1.56 -13.62 -10.32
N ILE A 392 1.22 -13.58 -11.61
CA ILE A 392 0.58 -14.69 -12.32
C ILE A 392 1.47 -15.93 -12.28
N LEU A 393 2.76 -15.81 -12.62
CA LEU A 393 3.68 -16.96 -12.60
C LEU A 393 3.77 -17.59 -11.20
N ARG A 394 3.90 -16.76 -10.16
CA ARG A 394 3.93 -17.22 -8.76
C ARG A 394 2.63 -17.92 -8.35
N LEU A 395 1.48 -17.40 -8.76
CA LEU A 395 0.18 -18.01 -8.47
C LEU A 395 0.00 -19.32 -9.23
N GLU A 396 0.37 -19.37 -10.51
CA GLU A 396 0.35 -20.61 -11.31
C GLU A 396 1.24 -21.70 -10.74
N GLU A 397 2.40 -21.35 -10.16
CA GLU A 397 3.29 -22.30 -9.50
C GLU A 397 2.74 -22.80 -8.15
N SER A 398 2.09 -21.93 -7.38
CA SER A 398 1.63 -22.25 -6.02
C SER A 398 0.23 -22.88 -5.94
N LEU A 399 -0.67 -22.57 -6.88
CA LEU A 399 -2.04 -23.08 -6.89
C LEU A 399 -2.13 -24.62 -6.91
N PRO A 400 -1.30 -25.38 -7.66
CA PRO A 400 -1.30 -26.84 -7.59
C PRO A 400 -0.98 -27.39 -6.20
N ALA A 401 -0.11 -26.72 -5.44
CA ALA A 401 0.20 -27.12 -4.07
C ALA A 401 -0.98 -26.85 -3.14
N ARG A 402 -1.64 -25.68 -3.26
CA ARG A 402 -2.86 -25.35 -2.52
C ARG A 402 -4.00 -26.33 -2.82
N ALA A 403 -4.17 -26.72 -4.09
CA ALA A 403 -5.16 -27.70 -4.50
C ALA A 403 -4.91 -29.08 -3.87
N ARG A 404 -3.65 -29.49 -3.73
CA ARG A 404 -3.27 -30.72 -3.01
C ARG A 404 -3.56 -30.60 -1.52
N THR A 405 -3.23 -29.48 -0.89
CA THR A 405 -3.57 -29.24 0.53
C THR A 405 -5.07 -29.35 0.79
N LEU A 406 -5.90 -28.77 -0.09
CA LEU A 406 -7.35 -28.93 -0.03
C LEU A 406 -7.77 -30.40 -0.21
N HIS A 407 -7.24 -31.07 -1.24
CA HIS A 407 -7.52 -32.48 -1.50
C HIS A 407 -7.25 -33.34 -0.26
N ASP A 408 -6.06 -33.21 0.34
CA ASP A 408 -5.65 -34.02 1.49
C ASP A 408 -6.51 -33.75 2.73
N ALA A 409 -6.91 -32.48 2.93
CA ALA A 409 -7.82 -32.09 4.00
C ALA A 409 -9.22 -32.68 3.79
N LEU A 410 -9.77 -32.62 2.57
CA LEU A 410 -11.07 -33.20 2.23
C LEU A 410 -11.06 -34.73 2.33
N GLU A 411 -10.00 -35.40 1.89
CA GLU A 411 -9.85 -36.84 2.02
C GLU A 411 -9.81 -37.26 3.50
N THR A 412 -9.14 -36.49 4.36
CA THR A 412 -9.08 -36.71 5.80
C THR A 412 -10.45 -36.52 6.48
N VAL A 413 -11.27 -35.58 6.01
CA VAL A 413 -12.66 -35.40 6.47
C VAL A 413 -13.55 -36.55 5.97
N ALA A 414 -13.39 -36.96 4.72
CA ALA A 414 -14.18 -38.02 4.10
C ALA A 414 -13.88 -39.40 4.69
N GLY A 415 -12.65 -39.62 5.15
CA GLY A 415 -12.18 -40.90 5.68
C GLY A 415 -12.07 -42.01 4.62
N ARG A 416 -12.08 -41.64 3.34
CA ARG A 416 -12.01 -42.54 2.17
C ARG A 416 -11.40 -41.80 0.98
N PRO A 417 -10.87 -42.52 -0.02
CA PRO A 417 -10.27 -41.90 -1.20
C PRO A 417 -11.25 -40.95 -1.93
N LEU A 418 -10.78 -39.72 -2.17
CA LEU A 418 -11.53 -38.64 -2.82
C LEU A 418 -10.83 -38.21 -4.10
N SER A 419 -11.60 -37.93 -5.15
CA SER A 419 -11.12 -37.22 -6.34
C SER A 419 -11.62 -35.78 -6.28
N LEU A 420 -10.72 -34.81 -6.47
CA LEU A 420 -11.05 -33.39 -6.45
C LEU A 420 -10.95 -32.80 -7.85
N GLU A 421 -12.02 -32.15 -8.28
CA GLU A 421 -12.08 -31.44 -9.56
C GLU A 421 -12.20 -29.93 -9.35
N GLY A 422 -11.33 -29.16 -10.00
CA GLY A 422 -11.34 -27.71 -9.94
C GLY A 422 -11.11 -27.08 -11.30
N GLU A 423 -11.16 -25.75 -11.34
CA GLU A 423 -10.92 -25.01 -12.58
C GLU A 423 -9.46 -25.23 -13.02
N GLY A 424 -9.26 -26.00 -14.11
CA GLY A 424 -7.94 -26.26 -14.67
C GLY A 424 -7.15 -27.40 -14.04
N PHE A 425 -7.72 -28.18 -13.11
CA PHE A 425 -7.05 -29.34 -12.53
C PHE A 425 -8.01 -30.47 -12.14
N VAL A 426 -7.47 -31.69 -12.13
CA VAL A 426 -8.12 -32.88 -11.59
C VAL A 426 -7.08 -33.63 -10.75
N ILE A 427 -7.39 -33.83 -9.47
CA ILE A 427 -6.59 -34.67 -8.57
C ILE A 427 -7.37 -35.97 -8.38
N ALA A 428 -6.87 -37.05 -8.97
CA ALA A 428 -7.50 -38.36 -8.87
C ALA A 428 -7.20 -39.00 -7.52
N ALA A 429 -8.19 -39.69 -6.96
CA ALA A 429 -8.03 -40.48 -5.75
C ALA A 429 -6.86 -41.47 -5.87
N GLU A 430 -5.97 -41.48 -4.88
CA GLU A 430 -4.94 -42.52 -4.80
C GLU A 430 -5.58 -43.84 -4.37
N THR A 431 -5.93 -44.68 -5.34
CA THR A 431 -6.29 -46.07 -5.03
C THR A 431 -5.05 -46.74 -4.44
N LYS A 432 -5.06 -47.04 -3.14
CA LYS A 432 -4.12 -47.98 -2.53
C LYS A 432 -4.28 -49.34 -3.21
N THR A 433 -3.61 -49.53 -4.34
CA THR A 433 -3.30 -50.86 -4.84
C THR A 433 -2.44 -51.50 -3.76
N ALA A 434 -2.95 -52.58 -3.17
CA ALA A 434 -2.24 -53.39 -2.21
C ALA A 434 -0.91 -53.86 -2.81
N ARG A 435 0.15 -53.06 -2.65
CA ARG A 435 1.50 -53.39 -3.08
C ARG A 435 2.29 -53.82 -1.84
N ASN A 436 2.51 -55.13 -1.78
CA ASN A 436 3.46 -55.90 -0.98
C ASN A 436 3.20 -56.02 0.53
N ARG A 437 2.52 -57.12 0.88
CA ARG A 437 2.82 -57.90 2.09
C ARG A 437 3.84 -58.98 1.76
#